data_AF-A0A1I0IGD4-F1
#
_entry.id   AF-A0A1I0IGD4-F1
#
_cell.length_a   1.000
_cell.length_b   1.000
_cell.length_c   1.000
_cell.angle_alpha   90.00
_cell.angle_beta   90.00
_cell.angle_gamma   90.00
#
_symmetry.space_group_name_H-M   'P 1'
#
loop_
_entity.id
_entity.type
_entity.pdbx_description
1 polymer ?
#
loop_
_entity_poly.entity_id
_entity_poly.type
_entity_poly.pdbx_seq_one_letter_code
_entity_poly.pdbx_strand_id
1 'polypeptide(L)'
;MSTLQVLLLSIFIALLILENYGYGYWMISRPIFAGPLIGLLLGDVQTGLLVGGSVELMYMGVIPVGGSVPPNAQIAGILSTVFAILNGGNAEVGIALALPIGLLAQLLIMFAWNLNIILIHGADKYVEAGDYKKVDRMHLCGLVVFFFVFFIPTFLAIQFGSEFVNNVVAAMPPVLTDGLKIASGILPAVGMAMLLKMMNFKKYWSFFALGFVFSIYLGLNVLAISIIALALVFAMHAMRRQEADDDGFDDEDEADGEPAGRLLGQKELKKVFRRSFFSMTTINYERYCSLGFCYAMIPALKVLYPNQDDFKEAMLRHNEFFNCHPYTGNAVIGVSLALEEQRAAGKPISAEAISSTKAALMGPLSSIGDSVFKATFMTIFAAIGAALALDGNMAGPFLFIIPNVLLNVCSRWLFIKYGYELGTNLVVKMKSSDIIDKFVEGATIVGMMVVGAMIVGFVNLKIGCVWVIGEKEIVLQDIINSLMPSLLPLLLVLSYYWILIKRKKGMYICIIASFVLGIAGKVVGLF
;
A
#
# COMPACT_ATOMS: atom_id res chain seq x y z
N MET A 1 10.38 -29.59 3.89
CA MET A 1 10.23 -28.99 5.24
C MET A 1 9.55 -29.98 6.16
N SER A 2 9.89 -30.03 7.44
CA SER A 2 9.12 -30.81 8.42
C SER A 2 7.80 -30.10 8.77
N THR A 3 6.79 -30.85 9.22
CA THR A 3 5.49 -30.27 9.64
C THR A 3 5.64 -29.20 10.72
N LEU A 4 6.62 -29.36 11.63
CA LEU A 4 6.92 -28.34 12.65
C LEU A 4 7.44 -27.04 12.03
N GLN A 5 8.33 -27.11 11.04
CA GLN A 5 8.80 -25.91 10.33
C GLN A 5 7.65 -25.21 9.60
N VAL A 6 6.76 -25.98 8.97
CA VAL A 6 5.58 -25.43 8.28
C VAL A 6 4.64 -24.74 9.26
N LEU A 7 4.40 -25.35 10.43
CA LEU A 7 3.58 -24.77 11.49
C LEU A 7 4.17 -23.43 11.96
N LEU A 8 5.46 -23.40 12.32
CA LEU A 8 6.13 -22.20 12.81
C LEU A 8 6.15 -21.09 11.75
N LEU A 9 6.46 -21.44 10.50
CA LEU A 9 6.43 -20.48 9.39
C LEU A 9 5.03 -19.91 9.17
N SER A 10 4.00 -20.75 9.23
CA SER A 10 2.60 -20.32 9.03
C SER A 10 2.12 -19.40 10.15
N ILE A 11 2.51 -19.68 11.40
CA ILE A 11 2.25 -18.77 12.54
C ILE A 11 2.93 -17.43 12.30
N PHE A 12 4.22 -17.45 11.92
CA PHE A 12 4.97 -16.23 11.62
C PHE A 12 4.31 -15.41 10.51
N ILE A 13 3.94 -16.04 9.40
CA ILE A 13 3.25 -15.40 8.27
C ILE A 13 1.91 -14.79 8.72
N ALA A 14 1.11 -15.52 9.50
CA ALA A 14 -0.17 -15.02 9.99
C ALA A 14 0.00 -13.80 10.90
N LEU A 15 1.00 -13.81 11.79
CA LEU A 15 1.34 -12.66 12.64
C LEU A 15 1.83 -11.47 11.81
N LEU A 16 2.65 -11.73 10.79
CA LEU A 16 3.16 -10.68 9.90
C LEU A 16 2.02 -9.99 9.15
N ILE A 17 1.09 -10.75 8.57
CA ILE A 17 -0.04 -10.18 7.79
C ILE A 17 -1.05 -9.48 8.70
N LEU A 18 -1.15 -9.88 9.97
CA LEU A 18 -2.06 -9.29 10.95
C LEU A 18 -1.85 -7.76 11.09
N GLU A 19 -0.68 -7.22 10.78
CA GLU A 19 -0.44 -5.77 10.80
C GLU A 19 -1.36 -4.98 9.86
N ASN A 20 -1.74 -5.58 8.72
CA ASN A 20 -2.45 -4.88 7.64
C ASN A 20 -3.91 -4.55 7.98
N TYR A 21 -4.54 -5.32 8.88
CA TYR A 21 -5.93 -5.08 9.32
C TYR A 21 -6.06 -5.10 10.84
N GLY A 22 -5.25 -5.92 11.51
CA GLY A 22 -5.29 -6.12 12.94
C GLY A 22 -4.61 -5.00 13.71
N TYR A 23 -3.34 -4.69 13.42
CA TYR A 23 -2.58 -3.72 14.22
C TYR A 23 -1.65 -2.83 13.39
N GLY A 24 -1.95 -1.54 13.42
CA GLY A 24 -1.04 -0.46 13.13
C GLY A 24 -0.83 -0.09 11.67
N TYR A 25 -1.07 -0.98 10.71
CA TYR A 25 -0.85 -0.69 9.29
C TYR A 25 0.60 -0.29 9.00
N TRP A 26 1.54 -1.10 9.50
CA TRP A 26 2.98 -0.87 9.45
C TRP A 26 3.59 -1.09 8.07
N MET A 27 2.89 -1.77 7.17
CA MET A 27 3.34 -2.12 5.82
C MET A 27 4.49 -3.15 5.76
N ILE A 28 4.85 -3.78 6.88
CA ILE A 28 5.88 -4.83 6.94
C ILE A 28 5.47 -6.13 6.22
N SER A 29 4.17 -6.34 5.99
CA SER A 29 3.65 -7.51 5.28
C SER A 29 3.65 -7.36 3.75
N ARG A 30 4.03 -6.19 3.23
CA ARG A 30 4.14 -5.93 1.79
C ARG A 30 5.20 -6.81 1.13
N PRO A 31 4.97 -7.33 -0.09
CA PRO A 31 5.93 -8.17 -0.81
C PRO A 31 7.38 -7.68 -0.78
N ILE A 32 7.61 -6.37 -0.94
CA ILE A 32 8.96 -5.81 -0.96
C ILE A 32 9.73 -6.00 0.36
N PHE A 33 9.05 -6.05 1.49
CA PHE A 33 9.68 -6.28 2.80
C PHE A 33 9.55 -7.74 3.24
N ALA A 34 8.35 -8.30 3.09
CA ALA A 34 8.02 -9.64 3.53
C ALA A 34 8.73 -10.72 2.69
N GLY A 35 8.90 -10.53 1.37
CA GLY A 35 9.62 -11.48 0.51
C GLY A 35 11.05 -11.73 0.99
N PRO A 36 11.89 -10.69 1.12
CA PRO A 36 13.25 -10.81 1.66
C PRO A 36 13.28 -11.37 3.09
N LEU A 37 12.32 -11.00 3.93
CA LEU A 37 12.21 -11.53 5.29
C LEU A 37 11.93 -13.04 5.32
N ILE A 38 11.04 -13.53 4.45
CA ILE A 38 10.79 -14.96 4.28
C ILE A 38 12.00 -15.65 3.65
N GLY A 39 12.65 -15.01 2.69
CA GLY A 39 13.91 -15.49 2.11
C GLY A 39 14.98 -15.69 3.16
N LEU A 40 15.14 -14.74 4.09
CA LEU A 40 16.05 -14.86 5.22
C LEU A 40 15.70 -16.04 6.14
N LEU A 41 14.41 -16.24 6.44
CA LEU A 41 13.95 -17.35 7.28
C LEU A 41 14.15 -18.72 6.63
N LEU A 42 14.08 -18.79 5.30
CA LEU A 42 14.24 -20.02 4.53
C LEU A 42 15.67 -20.25 4.01
N GLY A 43 16.57 -19.28 4.20
CA GLY A 43 17.98 -19.37 3.79
C GLY A 43 18.28 -18.95 2.35
N ASP A 44 17.33 -18.32 1.64
CA ASP A 44 17.50 -17.82 0.28
C ASP A 44 16.93 -16.39 0.14
N VAL A 45 17.76 -15.43 0.54
CA VAL A 45 17.42 -14.00 0.51
C VAL A 45 17.31 -13.48 -0.92
N GLN A 46 18.10 -13.99 -1.87
CA GLN A 46 18.10 -13.51 -3.25
C GLN A 46 16.78 -13.82 -3.94
N THR A 47 16.29 -15.05 -3.82
CA THR A 47 14.95 -15.40 -4.32
C THR A 47 13.87 -14.56 -3.62
N GLY A 48 14.02 -14.31 -2.31
CA GLY A 48 13.13 -13.42 -1.55
C GLY A 48 13.06 -11.99 -2.10
N LEU A 49 14.21 -11.41 -2.46
CA LEU A 49 14.32 -10.08 -3.07
C LEU A 49 13.71 -10.02 -4.46
N LEU A 50 14.05 -10.98 -5.33
CA LEU A 50 13.55 -11.04 -6.70
C LEU A 50 12.03 -11.22 -6.75
N VAL A 51 11.50 -12.20 -5.99
CA VAL A 51 10.05 -12.47 -5.95
C VAL A 51 9.33 -11.33 -5.25
N GLY A 52 9.82 -10.85 -4.10
CA GLY A 52 9.22 -9.76 -3.35
C GLY A 52 9.12 -8.46 -4.15
N GLY A 53 10.21 -8.06 -4.82
CA GLY A 53 10.25 -6.87 -5.67
C GLY A 53 9.35 -7.00 -6.90
N SER A 54 9.38 -8.15 -7.59
CA SER A 54 8.53 -8.41 -8.75
C SER A 54 7.04 -8.38 -8.41
N VAL A 55 6.66 -9.03 -7.31
CA VAL A 55 5.26 -9.08 -6.87
C VAL A 55 4.81 -7.71 -6.36
N GLU A 56 5.66 -6.93 -5.67
CA GLU A 56 5.30 -5.55 -5.29
C GLU A 56 4.98 -4.70 -6.52
N LEU A 57 5.83 -4.76 -7.55
CA LEU A 57 5.60 -4.03 -8.79
C LEU A 57 4.31 -4.47 -9.47
N MET A 58 4.08 -5.78 -9.58
CA MET A 58 2.87 -6.31 -10.20
C MET A 58 1.60 -5.79 -9.50
N TYR A 59 1.62 -5.64 -8.17
CA TYR A 59 0.47 -5.20 -7.37
C TYR A 59 0.44 -3.70 -7.05
N MET A 60 1.36 -2.91 -7.57
CA MET A 60 1.57 -1.52 -7.15
C MET A 60 0.35 -0.61 -7.35
N GLY A 61 -0.45 -0.90 -8.37
CA GLY A 61 -1.68 -0.18 -8.67
C GLY A 61 -2.97 -0.82 -8.14
N VAL A 62 -2.84 -1.87 -7.32
CA VAL A 62 -3.96 -2.57 -6.70
C VAL A 62 -4.26 -1.93 -5.34
N ILE A 63 -5.04 -0.86 -5.36
CA ILE A 63 -5.36 -0.09 -4.15
C ILE A 63 -6.83 -0.29 -3.80
N PRO A 64 -7.16 -0.64 -2.54
CA PRO A 64 -8.54 -0.62 -2.08
C PRO A 64 -9.04 0.82 -2.08
N VAL A 65 -10.07 1.12 -2.86
CA VAL A 65 -10.72 2.43 -2.86
C VAL A 65 -12.13 2.27 -2.31
N GLY A 66 -12.44 2.98 -1.22
CA GLY A 66 -13.71 2.85 -0.53
C GLY A 66 -13.96 1.43 -0.01
N GLY A 67 -15.06 0.81 -0.44
CA GLY A 67 -15.49 -0.52 0.02
C GLY A 67 -14.97 -1.71 -0.81
N SER A 68 -14.20 -1.48 -1.87
CA SER A 68 -13.71 -2.57 -2.73
C SER A 68 -12.54 -3.31 -2.08
N VAL A 69 -12.61 -4.64 -2.00
CA VAL A 69 -11.49 -5.49 -1.58
C VAL A 69 -10.78 -6.01 -2.83
N PRO A 70 -9.56 -5.56 -3.14
CA PRO A 70 -8.85 -6.00 -4.33
C PRO A 70 -7.99 -7.27 -4.05
N PRO A 71 -7.36 -7.86 -5.09
CA PRO A 71 -6.40 -8.94 -4.92
C PRO A 71 -5.33 -8.63 -3.86
N ASN A 72 -5.07 -9.56 -2.95
CA ASN A 72 -4.20 -9.30 -1.82
C ASN A 72 -2.71 -9.52 -2.18
N ALA A 73 -1.95 -8.43 -2.28
CA ALA A 73 -0.53 -8.54 -2.61
C ALA A 73 0.30 -9.16 -1.48
N GLN A 74 -0.05 -8.94 -0.21
CA GLN A 74 0.74 -9.40 0.94
C GLN A 74 0.89 -10.93 0.94
N ILE A 75 -0.24 -11.63 0.92
CA ILE A 75 -0.28 -13.10 0.88
C ILE A 75 0.29 -13.61 -0.44
N ALA A 76 -0.02 -12.93 -1.55
CA ALA A 76 0.57 -13.25 -2.84
C ALA A 76 2.10 -13.24 -2.77
N GLY A 77 2.72 -12.16 -2.32
CA GLY A 77 4.18 -12.03 -2.22
C GLY A 77 4.79 -13.06 -1.29
N ILE A 78 4.25 -13.20 -0.08
CA ILE A 78 4.76 -14.13 0.93
C ILE A 78 4.72 -15.57 0.43
N LEU A 79 3.56 -16.07 -0.01
CA LEU A 79 3.44 -17.46 -0.45
C LEU A 79 4.17 -17.71 -1.77
N SER A 80 4.23 -16.73 -2.68
CA SER A 80 5.03 -16.83 -3.90
C SER A 80 6.51 -17.00 -3.58
N THR A 81 7.03 -16.25 -2.60
CA THR A 81 8.41 -16.42 -2.13
C THR A 81 8.63 -17.80 -1.51
N VAL A 82 7.71 -18.26 -0.65
CA VAL A 82 7.80 -19.61 -0.06
C VAL A 82 7.87 -20.67 -1.17
N PHE A 83 6.95 -20.65 -2.14
CA PHE A 83 6.93 -21.66 -3.20
C PHE A 83 8.12 -21.57 -4.15
N ALA A 84 8.61 -20.36 -4.47
CA ALA A 84 9.83 -20.21 -5.26
C ALA A 84 11.04 -20.87 -4.58
N ILE A 85 11.22 -20.61 -3.28
CA ILE A 85 12.36 -21.16 -2.51
C ILE A 85 12.22 -22.68 -2.36
N LEU A 86 11.02 -23.18 -2.05
CA LEU A 86 10.78 -24.62 -1.94
C LEU A 86 10.94 -25.37 -3.26
N ASN A 87 10.82 -24.69 -4.39
CA ASN A 87 11.06 -25.21 -5.72
C ASN A 87 12.49 -24.91 -6.23
N GLY A 88 13.48 -24.89 -5.32
CA GLY A 88 14.89 -24.77 -5.68
C GLY A 88 15.33 -23.35 -6.05
N GLY A 89 14.64 -22.32 -5.56
CA GLY A 89 14.95 -20.91 -5.84
C GLY A 89 14.42 -20.42 -7.19
N ASN A 90 13.44 -21.11 -7.78
CA ASN A 90 12.85 -20.74 -9.05
C ASN A 90 11.86 -19.57 -8.87
N ALA A 91 12.37 -18.34 -9.00
CA ALA A 91 11.59 -17.11 -8.83
C ALA A 91 10.43 -17.02 -9.84
N GLU A 92 10.60 -17.55 -11.05
CA GLU A 92 9.61 -17.54 -12.11
C GLU A 92 8.32 -18.28 -11.69
N VAL A 93 8.45 -19.44 -11.04
CA VAL A 93 7.31 -20.20 -10.50
C VAL A 93 6.56 -19.38 -9.45
N GLY A 94 7.28 -18.76 -8.50
CA GLY A 94 6.66 -17.92 -7.48
C GLY A 94 5.89 -16.75 -8.10
N ILE A 95 6.53 -15.99 -8.99
CA ILE A 95 5.92 -14.84 -9.65
C ILE A 95 4.67 -15.25 -10.45
N ALA A 96 4.68 -16.42 -11.10
CA ALA A 96 3.53 -16.94 -11.84
C ALA A 96 2.32 -17.25 -10.93
N LEU A 97 2.56 -17.75 -9.72
CA LEU A 97 1.52 -18.09 -8.76
C LEU A 97 0.95 -16.87 -8.01
N ALA A 98 1.64 -15.72 -8.05
CA ALA A 98 1.28 -14.55 -7.28
C ALA A 98 -0.13 -14.01 -7.57
N LEU A 99 -0.58 -14.01 -8.83
CA LEU A 99 -1.94 -13.53 -9.15
C LEU A 99 -3.04 -14.49 -8.64
N PRO A 100 -3.01 -15.81 -8.95
CA PRO A 100 -3.97 -16.77 -8.39
C PRO A 100 -4.03 -16.74 -6.86
N ILE A 101 -2.86 -16.69 -6.20
CA ILE A 101 -2.79 -16.63 -4.73
C ILE A 101 -3.45 -15.36 -4.20
N GLY A 102 -3.16 -14.20 -4.80
CA GLY A 102 -3.76 -12.94 -4.34
C GLY A 102 -5.28 -12.86 -4.56
N LEU A 103 -5.80 -13.51 -5.60
CA LEU A 103 -7.24 -13.64 -5.84
C LEU A 103 -7.92 -14.55 -4.80
N LEU A 104 -7.31 -15.68 -4.45
CA LEU A 104 -7.81 -16.54 -3.37
C LEU A 104 -7.76 -15.81 -2.02
N ALA A 105 -6.67 -15.12 -1.74
CA ALA A 105 -6.49 -14.34 -0.53
C ALA A 105 -7.50 -13.18 -0.41
N GLN A 106 -7.92 -12.58 -1.53
CA GLN A 106 -9.02 -11.61 -1.54
C GLN A 106 -10.30 -12.22 -0.97
N LEU A 107 -10.65 -13.45 -1.36
CA LEU A 107 -11.85 -14.14 -0.84
C LEU A 107 -11.75 -14.40 0.68
N LEU A 108 -10.56 -14.74 1.18
CA LEU A 108 -10.33 -14.92 2.61
C LEU A 108 -10.56 -13.62 3.40
N ILE A 109 -10.13 -12.48 2.86
CA ILE A 109 -10.36 -11.18 3.50
C ILE A 109 -11.85 -10.85 3.53
N MET A 110 -12.55 -11.08 2.41
CA MET A 110 -14.00 -10.89 2.36
C MET A 110 -14.72 -11.78 3.39
N PHE A 111 -14.23 -13.00 3.60
CA PHE A 111 -14.73 -13.90 4.62
C PHE A 111 -14.47 -13.39 6.05
N ALA A 112 -13.26 -12.90 6.35
CA ALA A 112 -12.95 -12.30 7.65
C ALA A 112 -13.85 -11.10 7.98
N TRP A 113 -14.13 -10.24 7.00
CA TRP A 113 -15.01 -9.09 7.17
C TRP A 113 -16.45 -9.49 7.50
N ASN A 114 -16.93 -10.60 6.94
CA ASN A 114 -18.23 -11.17 7.31
C ASN A 114 -18.23 -11.73 8.74
N LEU A 115 -17.17 -12.42 9.16
CA LEU A 115 -17.06 -12.90 10.54
C LEU A 115 -17.06 -11.75 11.56
N ASN A 116 -16.43 -10.62 11.22
CA ASN A 116 -16.42 -9.44 12.09
C ASN A 116 -17.81 -8.80 12.29
N ILE A 117 -18.80 -9.08 11.42
CA ILE A 117 -20.20 -8.64 11.62
C ILE A 117 -20.79 -9.28 12.89
N ILE A 118 -20.40 -10.52 13.20
CA ILE A 118 -20.84 -11.18 14.44
C ILE A 118 -20.29 -10.45 15.66
N LEU A 119 -19.03 -9.99 15.59
CA LEU A 119 -18.39 -9.26 16.68
C LEU A 119 -19.01 -7.88 16.89
N ILE A 120 -19.40 -7.18 15.82
CA ILE A 120 -19.96 -5.83 15.96
C ILE A 120 -21.37 -5.85 16.57
N HIS A 121 -22.23 -6.79 16.17
CA HIS A 121 -23.53 -6.99 16.83
C HIS A 121 -23.40 -7.47 18.28
N GLY A 122 -22.36 -8.25 18.58
CA GLY A 122 -22.00 -8.59 19.95
C GLY A 122 -21.59 -7.35 20.75
N ALA A 123 -20.82 -6.45 20.14
CA ALA A 123 -20.37 -5.20 20.76
C ALA A 123 -21.53 -4.24 21.03
N ASP A 124 -22.55 -4.18 20.17
CA ASP A 124 -23.72 -3.30 20.36
C ASP A 124 -24.40 -3.53 21.71
N LYS A 125 -24.60 -4.78 22.10
CA LYS A 125 -25.17 -5.14 23.42
C LYS A 125 -24.33 -4.61 24.58
N TYR A 126 -23.01 -4.57 24.43
CA TYR A 126 -22.10 -4.06 25.46
C TYR A 126 -21.99 -2.54 25.46
N VAL A 127 -22.10 -1.91 24.29
CA VAL A 127 -22.22 -0.46 24.17
C VAL A 127 -23.51 0.01 24.85
N GLU A 128 -24.64 -0.65 24.58
CA GLU A 128 -25.93 -0.38 25.23
C GLU A 128 -25.92 -0.66 26.74
N ALA A 129 -25.06 -1.55 27.23
CA ALA A 129 -24.90 -1.79 28.66
C ALA A 129 -23.90 -0.84 29.34
N GLY A 130 -23.19 0.01 28.59
CA GLY A 130 -22.10 0.85 29.13
C GLY A 130 -20.82 0.08 29.47
N ASP A 131 -20.70 -1.20 29.11
CA ASP A 131 -19.57 -2.07 29.47
C ASP A 131 -18.41 -1.95 28.46
N TYR A 132 -17.67 -0.84 28.56
CA TYR A 132 -16.55 -0.55 27.66
C TYR A 132 -15.45 -1.64 27.69
N LYS A 133 -15.30 -2.39 28.79
CA LYS A 133 -14.28 -3.44 28.88
C LYS A 133 -14.63 -4.61 27.96
N LYS A 134 -15.91 -4.94 27.85
CA LYS A 134 -16.37 -5.96 26.90
C LYS A 134 -16.35 -5.46 25.46
N VAL A 135 -16.66 -4.17 25.22
CA VAL A 135 -16.46 -3.52 23.92
C VAL A 135 -15.00 -3.64 23.46
N ASP A 136 -14.05 -3.31 24.34
CA ASP A 136 -12.61 -3.45 24.08
C ASP A 136 -12.23 -4.89 23.71
N ARG A 137 -12.72 -5.87 24.47
CA ARG A 137 -12.44 -7.28 24.19
C ARG A 137 -13.03 -7.72 22.86
N MET A 138 -14.27 -7.33 22.53
CA MET A 138 -14.90 -7.71 21.26
C MET A 138 -14.16 -7.09 20.08
N HIS A 139 -13.71 -5.85 20.23
CA HIS A 139 -12.88 -5.23 19.21
C HIS A 139 -11.55 -5.99 19.02
N LEU A 140 -10.83 -6.31 20.10
CA LEU A 140 -9.57 -7.02 20.01
C LEU A 140 -9.71 -8.50 19.57
N CYS A 141 -10.89 -9.12 19.74
CA CYS A 141 -11.18 -10.44 19.18
C CYS A 141 -11.08 -10.47 17.64
N GLY A 142 -11.23 -9.34 16.96
CA GLY A 142 -10.99 -9.25 15.52
C GLY A 142 -9.57 -9.64 15.11
N LEU A 143 -8.57 -9.47 16.00
CA LEU A 143 -7.20 -9.96 15.77
C LEU A 143 -7.17 -11.48 15.62
N VAL A 144 -7.95 -12.18 16.45
CA VAL A 144 -8.04 -13.64 16.45
C VAL A 144 -8.71 -14.13 15.17
N VAL A 145 -9.76 -13.43 14.72
CA VAL A 145 -10.43 -13.72 13.44
C VAL A 145 -9.44 -13.62 12.29
N PHE A 146 -8.75 -12.49 12.14
CA PHE A 146 -7.77 -12.32 11.06
C PHE A 146 -6.60 -13.31 11.18
N PHE A 147 -6.11 -13.58 12.38
CA PHE A 147 -5.04 -14.55 12.59
C PHE A 147 -5.43 -15.92 12.04
N PHE A 148 -6.59 -16.48 12.41
CA PHE A 148 -6.98 -17.81 11.95
C PHE A 148 -7.35 -17.85 10.46
N VAL A 149 -7.96 -16.79 9.93
CA VAL A 149 -8.28 -16.69 8.51
C VAL A 149 -7.02 -16.68 7.64
N PHE A 150 -5.90 -16.15 8.14
CA PHE A 150 -4.62 -16.21 7.42
C PHE A 150 -3.80 -17.46 7.76
N PHE A 151 -3.79 -17.88 9.02
CA PHE A 151 -3.02 -19.03 9.48
C PHE A 151 -3.48 -20.34 8.84
N ILE A 152 -4.78 -20.64 8.88
CA ILE A 152 -5.29 -21.95 8.41
C ILE A 152 -4.98 -22.14 6.92
N PRO A 153 -5.33 -21.21 6.00
CA PRO A 153 -5.05 -21.39 4.58
C PRO A 153 -3.56 -21.38 4.27
N THR A 154 -2.75 -20.56 4.96
CA THR A 154 -1.29 -20.55 4.80
C THR A 154 -0.68 -21.89 5.19
N PHE A 155 -1.08 -22.44 6.33
CA PHE A 155 -0.62 -23.75 6.78
C PHE A 155 -0.98 -24.85 5.79
N LEU A 156 -2.23 -24.90 5.33
CA LEU A 156 -2.68 -25.88 4.34
C LEU A 156 -1.92 -25.72 3.01
N ALA A 157 -1.73 -24.48 2.54
CA ALA A 157 -1.02 -24.19 1.31
C ALA A 157 0.45 -24.64 1.36
N ILE A 158 1.16 -24.39 2.47
CA ILE A 158 2.56 -24.78 2.58
C ILE A 158 2.69 -26.29 2.83
N GLN A 159 1.86 -26.87 3.70
CA GLN A 159 1.93 -28.27 4.09
C GLN A 159 1.58 -29.21 2.94
N PHE A 160 0.52 -28.90 2.18
CA PHE A 160 -0.03 -29.78 1.14
C PHE A 160 0.17 -29.24 -0.27
N GLY A 161 0.27 -27.91 -0.42
CA GLY A 161 0.43 -27.29 -1.73
C GLY A 161 1.84 -27.39 -2.28
N SER A 162 2.88 -27.51 -1.45
CA SER A 162 4.27 -27.61 -1.93
C SER A 162 4.49 -28.83 -2.82
N GLU A 163 3.97 -29.99 -2.44
CA GLU A 163 4.06 -31.21 -3.25
C GLU A 163 3.27 -31.08 -4.56
N PHE A 164 2.07 -30.52 -4.50
CA PHE A 164 1.27 -30.24 -5.69
C PHE A 164 2.00 -29.31 -6.66
N VAL A 165 2.56 -28.20 -6.18
CA VAL A 165 3.33 -27.25 -7.00
C VAL A 165 4.55 -27.94 -7.62
N ASN A 166 5.29 -28.72 -6.83
CA ASN A 166 6.46 -29.45 -7.31
C ASN A 166 6.10 -30.44 -8.43
N ASN A 167 5.01 -31.20 -8.27
CA ASN A 167 4.55 -32.14 -9.29
C ASN A 167 4.10 -31.43 -10.58
N VAL A 168 3.40 -30.30 -10.45
CA VAL A 168 2.99 -29.49 -11.59
C VAL A 168 4.22 -28.94 -12.33
N VAL A 169 5.19 -28.38 -11.61
CA VAL A 169 6.42 -27.84 -12.20
C VAL A 169 7.25 -28.94 -12.88
N ALA A 170 7.42 -30.09 -12.23
CA ALA A 170 8.17 -31.22 -12.80
C ALA A 170 7.52 -31.79 -14.07
N ALA A 171 6.19 -31.66 -14.22
CA ALA A 171 5.46 -32.07 -15.41
C ALA A 171 5.45 -31.01 -16.53
N MET A 172 5.99 -29.80 -16.30
CA MET A 172 5.96 -28.74 -17.31
C MET A 172 6.93 -29.03 -18.45
N PRO A 173 6.49 -28.90 -19.73
CA PRO A 173 7.41 -28.98 -20.86
C PRO A 173 8.35 -27.76 -20.89
N PRO A 174 9.56 -27.89 -21.46
CA PRO A 174 10.54 -26.79 -21.53
C PRO A 174 9.99 -25.50 -22.14
N VAL A 175 9.09 -25.62 -23.13
CA VAL A 175 8.43 -24.47 -23.77
C VAL A 175 7.61 -23.65 -22.76
N LEU A 176 6.95 -24.31 -21.81
CA LEU A 176 6.17 -23.62 -20.79
C LEU A 176 7.07 -22.99 -19.73
N THR A 177 8.13 -23.68 -19.30
CA THR A 177 9.08 -23.13 -18.31
C THR A 177 9.85 -21.93 -18.88
N ASP A 178 10.32 -22.01 -20.12
CA ASP A 178 11.00 -20.91 -20.81
C ASP A 178 10.04 -19.76 -21.08
N GLY A 179 8.81 -20.08 -21.49
CA GLY A 179 7.75 -19.09 -21.70
C GLY A 179 7.38 -18.33 -20.42
N LEU A 180 7.31 -19.02 -19.27
CA LEU A 180 7.08 -18.42 -17.96
C LEU A 180 8.25 -17.52 -17.54
N LYS A 181 9.49 -17.91 -17.87
CA LYS A 181 10.68 -17.08 -17.63
C LYS A 181 10.68 -15.78 -18.42
N ILE A 182 10.26 -15.84 -19.68
CA ILE A 182 10.08 -14.62 -20.49
C ILE A 182 8.94 -13.77 -19.90
N ALA A 183 7.81 -14.39 -19.57
CA ALA A 183 6.66 -13.70 -18.98
C ALA A 183 7.00 -13.01 -17.65
N SER A 184 7.78 -13.65 -16.77
CA SER A 184 8.20 -13.07 -15.49
C SER A 184 9.12 -11.88 -15.68
N GLY A 185 10.02 -11.91 -16.67
CA GLY A 185 10.85 -10.76 -17.06
C GLY A 185 10.05 -9.59 -17.65
N ILE A 186 8.85 -9.85 -18.16
CA ILE A 186 7.94 -8.83 -18.70
C ILE A 186 7.02 -8.24 -17.62
N LEU A 187 6.63 -9.02 -16.60
CA LEU A 187 5.64 -8.61 -15.60
C LEU A 187 5.91 -7.27 -14.89
N PRO A 188 7.17 -6.87 -14.60
CA PRO A 188 7.47 -5.54 -14.07
C PRO A 188 6.90 -4.39 -14.92
N ALA A 189 6.73 -4.58 -16.24
CA ALA A 189 6.13 -3.61 -17.14
C ALA A 189 4.68 -3.26 -16.74
N VAL A 190 3.92 -4.20 -16.19
CA VAL A 190 2.56 -3.95 -15.71
C VAL A 190 2.57 -2.96 -14.54
N GLY A 191 3.50 -3.16 -13.60
CA GLY A 191 3.68 -2.27 -12.45
C GLY A 191 4.08 -0.86 -12.85
N MET A 192 5.07 -0.75 -13.74
CA MET A 192 5.52 0.53 -14.29
C MET A 192 4.39 1.25 -15.03
N ALA A 193 3.60 0.54 -15.84
CA ALA A 193 2.46 1.12 -16.53
C ALA A 193 1.35 1.59 -15.56
N MET A 194 1.13 0.87 -14.46
CA MET A 194 0.22 1.31 -13.39
C MET A 194 0.74 2.59 -12.71
N LEU A 195 2.03 2.69 -12.43
CA LEU A 195 2.64 3.92 -11.88
C LEU A 195 2.43 5.10 -12.82
N LEU A 196 2.69 4.94 -14.13
CA LEU A 196 2.44 5.99 -15.12
C LEU A 196 0.98 6.46 -15.14
N LYS A 197 0.03 5.53 -14.96
CA LYS A 197 -1.40 5.85 -14.84
C LYS A 197 -1.69 6.66 -13.58
N MET A 198 -1.09 6.32 -12.46
CA MET A 198 -1.33 6.98 -11.18
C MET A 198 -0.68 8.37 -11.09
N MET A 199 0.47 8.55 -11.74
CA MET A 199 1.30 9.75 -11.62
C MET A 199 1.02 10.82 -12.70
N ASN A 200 -0.11 10.74 -13.41
CA ASN A 200 -0.47 11.69 -14.47
C ASN A 200 0.63 11.85 -15.54
N PHE A 201 1.00 10.74 -16.19
CA PHE A 201 2.03 10.69 -17.24
C PHE A 201 1.96 11.81 -18.27
N LYS A 202 0.75 12.20 -18.72
CA LYS A 202 0.59 13.27 -19.71
C LYS A 202 1.17 14.62 -19.26
N LYS A 203 1.10 14.93 -17.96
CA LYS A 203 1.63 16.18 -17.40
C LYS A 203 3.15 16.10 -17.18
N TYR A 204 3.66 14.95 -16.73
CA TYR A 204 5.06 14.80 -16.27
C TYR A 204 5.93 13.91 -17.18
N TRP A 205 5.54 13.73 -18.45
CA TRP A 205 6.23 12.83 -19.39
C TRP A 205 7.70 13.21 -19.63
N SER A 206 8.05 14.50 -19.50
CA SER A 206 9.41 15.00 -19.69
C SER A 206 10.36 14.44 -18.62
N PHE A 207 9.93 14.38 -17.36
CA PHE A 207 10.70 13.77 -16.28
C PHE A 207 10.87 12.27 -16.49
N PHE A 208 9.82 11.59 -16.96
CA PHE A 208 9.93 10.18 -17.36
C PHE A 208 11.00 9.98 -18.46
N ALA A 209 10.98 10.82 -19.50
CA ALA A 209 11.94 10.76 -20.58
C ALA A 209 13.38 11.01 -20.09
N LEU A 210 13.59 11.97 -19.17
CA LEU A 210 14.90 12.22 -18.55
C LEU A 210 15.43 10.99 -17.82
N GLY A 211 14.60 10.34 -17.00
CA GLY A 211 15.00 9.11 -16.30
C GLY A 211 15.37 7.98 -17.25
N PHE A 212 14.60 7.79 -18.31
CA PHE A 212 14.88 6.79 -19.35
C PHE A 212 16.21 7.08 -20.09
N VAL A 213 16.42 8.32 -20.52
CA VAL A 213 17.63 8.76 -21.22
C VAL A 213 18.88 8.64 -20.35
N PHE A 214 18.80 9.06 -19.07
CA PHE A 214 19.89 8.93 -18.12
C PHE A 214 20.26 7.47 -17.87
N SER A 215 19.29 6.58 -17.83
CA SER A 215 19.57 5.16 -17.64
C SER A 215 20.22 4.52 -18.88
N ILE A 216 19.72 4.81 -20.08
CA ILE A 216 20.26 4.22 -21.33
C ILE A 216 21.61 4.81 -21.72
N TYR A 217 21.72 6.13 -21.81
CA TYR A 217 22.87 6.77 -22.45
C TYR A 217 23.99 7.10 -21.46
N LEU A 218 23.63 7.36 -20.19
CA LEU A 218 24.62 7.62 -19.13
C LEU A 218 24.87 6.38 -18.25
N GLY A 219 24.13 5.29 -18.46
CA GLY A 219 24.30 4.05 -17.68
C GLY A 219 23.98 4.21 -16.19
N LEU A 220 23.20 5.25 -15.82
CA LEU A 220 22.90 5.51 -14.42
C LEU A 220 21.88 4.51 -13.88
N ASN A 221 22.17 3.95 -12.70
CA ASN A 221 21.25 3.06 -12.00
C ASN A 221 20.08 3.84 -11.37
N VAL A 222 19.04 3.11 -10.94
CA VAL A 222 17.83 3.73 -10.37
C VAL A 222 18.12 4.57 -9.12
N LEU A 223 19.08 4.16 -8.30
CA LEU A 223 19.47 4.91 -7.10
C LEU A 223 20.04 6.30 -7.47
N ALA A 224 20.99 6.35 -8.40
CA ALA A 224 21.58 7.61 -8.87
C ALA A 224 20.51 8.54 -9.46
N ILE A 225 19.61 7.99 -10.27
CA ILE A 225 18.52 8.76 -10.89
C ILE A 225 17.53 9.26 -9.84
N SER A 226 17.24 8.47 -8.80
CA SER A 226 16.38 8.89 -7.68
C SER A 226 16.98 10.08 -6.92
N ILE A 227 18.30 10.05 -6.67
CA ILE A 227 19.02 11.15 -6.00
C ILE A 227 19.01 12.41 -6.86
N ILE A 228 19.26 12.28 -8.18
CA ILE A 228 19.20 13.40 -9.12
C ILE A 228 17.80 14.00 -9.17
N ALA A 229 16.76 13.16 -9.24
CA ALA A 229 15.38 13.62 -9.26
C ALA A 229 15.00 14.37 -7.98
N LEU A 230 15.44 13.87 -6.83
CA LEU A 230 15.23 14.54 -5.54
C LEU A 230 15.94 15.90 -5.50
N ALA A 231 17.19 15.97 -5.98
CA ALA A 231 17.94 17.23 -6.08
C ALA A 231 17.25 18.23 -7.02
N LEU A 232 16.71 17.76 -8.17
CA LEU A 232 15.93 18.59 -9.09
C LEU A 232 14.67 19.15 -8.42
N VAL A 233 13.93 18.33 -7.68
CA VAL A 233 12.74 18.78 -6.93
C VAL A 233 13.10 19.84 -5.89
N PHE A 234 14.18 19.65 -5.12
CA PHE A 234 14.65 20.65 -4.17
C PHE A 234 15.11 21.94 -4.86
N ALA A 235 15.82 21.85 -5.98
CA ALA A 235 16.25 23.00 -6.75
C ALA A 235 15.06 23.80 -7.30
N MET A 236 14.08 23.12 -7.91
CA MET A 236 12.84 23.76 -8.38
C MET A 236 12.08 24.43 -7.23
N HIS A 237 12.01 23.79 -6.06
CA HIS A 237 11.34 24.38 -4.90
C HIS A 237 12.09 25.61 -4.37
N ALA A 238 13.42 25.56 -4.31
CA ALA A 238 14.25 26.69 -3.91
C ALA A 238 14.11 27.88 -4.87
N MET A 239 14.12 27.63 -6.19
CA MET A 239 13.94 28.67 -7.21
C MET A 239 12.54 29.27 -7.19
N ARG A 240 11.49 28.44 -7.02
CA ARG A 240 10.09 28.92 -6.94
C ARG A 240 9.82 29.71 -5.66
N ARG A 241 10.53 29.43 -4.57
CA ARG A 241 10.45 30.21 -3.32
C ARG A 241 11.08 31.58 -3.47
N GLN A 242 12.15 31.69 -4.28
CA GLN A 242 12.79 32.95 -4.61
C GLN A 242 11.90 33.88 -5.46
N GLU A 243 10.93 33.33 -6.20
CA GLU A 243 9.88 34.09 -6.90
C GLU A 243 8.69 34.46 -6.00
N ALA A 244 8.45 33.72 -4.90
CA ALA A 244 7.31 33.94 -4.01
C ALA A 244 7.60 34.91 -2.85
N ASP A 245 8.88 35.21 -2.57
CA ASP A 245 9.26 36.23 -1.58
C ASP A 245 9.03 37.67 -2.10
N ASP A 246 8.47 37.86 -3.31
CA ASP A 246 8.02 39.16 -3.86
C ASP A 246 6.50 39.40 -3.71
N ASP A 247 5.73 38.38 -3.30
CA ASP A 247 4.30 38.49 -3.00
C ASP A 247 4.07 38.11 -1.52
N GLY A 248 4.01 39.14 -0.68
CA GLY A 248 3.88 39.04 0.77
C GLY A 248 2.74 38.13 1.22
N PHE A 249 3.08 37.20 2.11
CA PHE A 249 2.09 36.61 3.01
C PHE A 249 2.10 37.44 4.28
N ASP A 250 1.16 38.37 4.35
CA ASP A 250 0.72 38.95 5.61
C ASP A 250 0.12 37.83 6.46
N ASP A 251 0.80 37.49 7.55
CA ASP A 251 0.16 36.83 8.69
C ASP A 251 -0.76 37.88 9.35
N GLU A 252 -1.99 38.01 8.85
CA GLU A 252 -3.06 38.70 9.57
C GLU A 252 -3.93 37.70 10.36
N ASP A 253 -4.17 38.15 11.58
CA ASP A 253 -4.64 37.44 12.76
C ASP A 253 -6.10 36.94 12.76
N GLU A 254 -6.38 36.21 13.85
CA GLU A 254 -7.66 36.04 14.56
C GLU A 254 -8.58 34.83 14.24
N ALA A 255 -8.55 33.87 15.16
CA ALA A 255 -9.64 33.80 16.14
C ALA A 255 -9.11 33.23 17.46
N ASP A 256 -8.84 34.14 18.39
CA ASP A 256 -8.75 33.85 19.81
C ASP A 256 -10.07 33.23 20.29
N GLY A 257 -10.02 31.93 20.56
CA GLY A 257 -10.86 31.34 21.59
C GLY A 257 -9.91 30.88 22.68
N GLU A 258 -9.89 31.59 23.82
CA GLU A 258 -9.24 31.08 25.03
C GLU A 258 -9.56 29.58 25.18
N PRO A 259 -8.56 28.70 25.43
CA PRO A 259 -8.87 27.32 25.76
C PRO A 259 -9.52 27.32 27.15
N ALA A 260 -10.85 27.46 27.17
CA ALA A 260 -11.69 27.12 28.31
C ALA A 260 -11.20 25.78 28.85
N GLY A 261 -10.94 25.72 30.16
CA GLY A 261 -10.13 24.70 30.82
C GLY A 261 -10.22 23.32 30.17
N ARG A 262 -9.16 22.92 29.46
CA ARG A 262 -9.08 21.63 28.78
C ARG A 262 -9.28 20.52 29.81
N LEU A 263 -10.31 19.72 29.63
CA LEU A 263 -10.63 18.55 30.45
C LEU A 263 -9.73 17.36 30.07
N LEU A 264 -9.30 17.29 28.82
CA LEU A 264 -8.42 16.26 28.29
C LEU A 264 -6.95 16.69 28.35
N GLY A 265 -6.14 15.88 29.02
CA GLY A 265 -4.69 16.05 29.07
C GLY A 265 -3.97 15.34 27.93
N GLN A 266 -2.66 15.60 27.82
CA GLN A 266 -1.78 14.91 26.86
C GLN A 266 -1.73 13.39 27.10
N LYS A 267 -1.99 12.95 28.34
CA LYS A 267 -2.05 11.53 28.71
C LYS A 267 -3.21 10.82 27.99
N GLU A 268 -4.37 11.45 27.91
CA GLU A 268 -5.56 10.93 27.26
C GLU A 268 -5.34 10.88 25.74
N LEU A 269 -4.82 11.97 25.14
CA LEU A 269 -4.47 11.99 23.72
C LEU A 269 -3.46 10.88 23.35
N LYS A 270 -2.45 10.63 24.19
CA LYS A 270 -1.49 9.53 23.98
C LYS A 270 -2.14 8.14 24.06
N LYS A 271 -3.15 7.96 24.92
CA LYS A 271 -3.93 6.70 24.97
C LYS A 271 -4.78 6.52 23.71
N VAL A 272 -5.45 7.58 23.27
CA VAL A 272 -6.23 7.58 22.02
C VAL A 272 -5.32 7.25 20.84
N PHE A 273 -4.15 7.90 20.75
CA PHE A 273 -3.14 7.63 19.74
C PHE A 273 -2.69 6.17 19.73
N ARG A 274 -2.35 5.58 20.88
CA ARG A 274 -1.97 4.16 20.95
C ARG A 274 -3.10 3.24 20.51
N ARG A 275 -4.35 3.56 20.88
CA ARG A 275 -5.52 2.75 20.52
C ARG A 275 -5.92 2.94 19.05
N SER A 276 -5.61 4.06 18.43
CA SER A 276 -5.94 4.30 17.02
C SER A 276 -5.19 3.37 16.06
N PHE A 277 -4.06 2.78 16.47
CA PHE A 277 -3.38 1.74 15.70
C PHE A 277 -4.28 0.50 15.45
N PHE A 278 -5.30 0.27 16.28
CA PHE A 278 -6.23 -0.84 16.14
C PHE A 278 -7.51 -0.46 15.37
N SER A 279 -7.55 0.69 14.69
CA SER A 279 -8.78 1.20 14.04
C SER A 279 -9.46 0.23 13.06
N MET A 280 -8.72 -0.72 12.47
CA MET A 280 -9.24 -1.68 11.50
C MET A 280 -9.48 -3.09 12.04
N THR A 281 -9.22 -3.36 13.34
CA THR A 281 -9.20 -4.73 13.88
C THR A 281 -10.50 -5.50 13.65
N THR A 282 -11.65 -4.81 13.67
CA THR A 282 -12.98 -5.39 13.38
C THR A 282 -13.64 -4.78 12.15
N ILE A 283 -12.84 -4.42 11.15
CA ILE A 283 -13.38 -3.94 9.88
C ILE A 283 -14.37 -4.96 9.28
N ASN A 284 -15.53 -4.47 8.83
CA ASN A 284 -16.65 -5.26 8.33
C ASN A 284 -17.47 -4.47 7.31
N TYR A 285 -18.38 -5.14 6.59
CA TYR A 285 -19.17 -4.50 5.52
C TYR A 285 -20.31 -3.60 6.01
N GLU A 286 -20.77 -3.78 7.25
CA GLU A 286 -21.93 -3.05 7.78
C GLU A 286 -21.55 -1.65 8.25
N ARG A 287 -20.47 -1.55 9.05
CA ARG A 287 -20.03 -0.29 9.68
C ARG A 287 -18.53 -0.01 9.56
N TYR A 288 -17.80 -0.78 8.75
CA TYR A 288 -16.37 -0.61 8.51
C TYR A 288 -15.56 -0.47 9.80
N CYS A 289 -14.89 0.66 10.01
CA CYS A 289 -13.95 0.90 11.10
C CYS A 289 -14.62 1.49 12.35
N SER A 290 -15.95 1.51 12.41
CA SER A 290 -16.74 2.12 13.49
C SER A 290 -16.35 1.65 14.89
N LEU A 291 -16.32 0.34 15.15
CA LEU A 291 -15.96 -0.19 16.46
C LEU A 291 -14.51 0.17 16.85
N GLY A 292 -13.60 0.28 15.87
CA GLY A 292 -12.23 0.75 16.09
C GLY A 292 -12.15 2.24 16.40
N PHE A 293 -13.03 3.05 15.81
CA PHE A 293 -13.19 4.46 16.17
C PHE A 293 -13.70 4.61 17.61
N CYS A 294 -14.78 3.90 17.96
CA CYS A 294 -15.30 3.84 19.32
C CYS A 294 -14.22 3.37 20.31
N TYR A 295 -13.50 2.29 19.97
CA TYR A 295 -12.38 1.80 20.76
C TYR A 295 -11.32 2.88 21.00
N ALA A 296 -10.93 3.65 19.98
CA ALA A 296 -9.95 4.72 20.16
C ALA A 296 -10.45 5.85 21.07
N MET A 297 -11.75 6.18 21.03
CA MET A 297 -12.35 7.29 21.79
C MET A 297 -12.59 6.98 23.27
N ILE A 298 -12.85 5.72 23.65
CA ILE A 298 -13.21 5.31 25.03
C ILE A 298 -12.37 5.97 26.14
N PRO A 299 -11.02 6.06 26.08
CA PRO A 299 -10.24 6.68 27.15
C PRO A 299 -10.58 8.14 27.42
N ALA A 300 -10.92 8.90 26.37
CA ALA A 300 -11.29 10.30 26.49
C ALA A 300 -12.74 10.45 26.96
N LEU A 301 -13.66 9.65 26.40
CA LEU A 301 -15.07 9.65 26.81
C LEU A 301 -15.24 9.35 28.31
N LYS A 302 -14.40 8.49 28.87
CA LYS A 302 -14.39 8.19 30.31
C LYS A 302 -14.03 9.38 31.19
N VAL A 303 -13.24 10.32 30.67
CA VAL A 303 -12.84 11.53 31.40
C VAL A 303 -13.92 12.61 31.25
N LEU A 304 -14.48 12.72 30.04
CA LEU A 304 -15.51 13.72 29.72
C LEU A 304 -16.88 13.40 30.31
N TYR A 305 -17.24 12.12 30.41
CA TYR A 305 -18.55 11.66 30.88
C TYR A 305 -18.40 10.68 32.04
N PRO A 306 -18.28 11.16 33.29
CA PRO A 306 -18.26 10.30 34.48
C PRO A 306 -19.60 9.61 34.76
N ASN A 307 -20.70 10.20 34.30
CA ASN A 307 -22.04 9.60 34.38
C ASN A 307 -22.17 8.46 33.37
N GLN A 308 -22.72 7.32 33.81
CA GLN A 308 -22.84 6.11 33.01
C GLN A 308 -23.79 6.27 31.80
N ASP A 309 -24.87 7.04 31.94
CA ASP A 309 -25.85 7.25 30.87
C ASP A 309 -25.27 8.13 29.76
N ASP A 310 -24.62 9.24 30.14
CA ASP A 310 -23.94 10.14 29.19
C ASP A 310 -22.79 9.42 28.46
N PHE A 311 -22.03 8.59 29.20
CA PHE A 311 -20.95 7.79 28.64
C PHE A 311 -21.47 6.76 27.62
N LYS A 312 -22.60 6.10 27.93
CA LYS A 312 -23.26 5.17 27.02
C LYS A 312 -23.73 5.87 25.74
N GLU A 313 -24.36 7.04 25.86
CA GLU A 313 -24.81 7.83 24.71
C GLU A 313 -23.62 8.21 23.80
N ALA A 314 -22.50 8.65 24.41
CA ALA A 314 -21.29 8.98 23.66
C ALA A 314 -20.68 7.75 22.94
N MET A 315 -20.65 6.59 23.60
CA MET A 315 -20.19 5.35 22.94
C MET A 315 -21.09 4.94 21.77
N LEU A 316 -22.41 5.04 21.91
CA LEU A 316 -23.36 4.72 20.83
C LEU A 316 -23.09 5.58 19.59
N ARG A 317 -22.94 6.89 19.77
CA ARG A 317 -22.64 7.84 18.70
C ARG A 317 -21.30 7.56 18.00
N HIS A 318 -20.29 7.16 18.76
CA HIS A 318 -18.99 6.82 18.19
C HIS A 318 -18.90 5.40 17.60
N ASN A 319 -19.92 4.56 17.85
CA ASN A 319 -20.11 3.24 17.22
C ASN A 319 -21.11 3.28 16.03
N GLU A 320 -21.46 4.48 15.55
CA GLU A 320 -22.11 4.67 14.25
C GLU A 320 -21.13 4.44 13.10
N PHE A 321 -21.63 4.21 11.89
CA PHE A 321 -20.86 4.01 10.66
C PHE A 321 -19.64 4.96 10.57
N PHE A 322 -18.47 4.40 10.28
CA PHE A 322 -17.26 5.17 10.05
C PHE A 322 -16.34 4.44 9.07
N ASN A 323 -16.06 5.09 7.95
CA ASN A 323 -15.07 4.62 6.99
C ASN A 323 -14.15 5.79 6.61
N CYS A 324 -12.88 5.67 6.99
CA CYS A 324 -11.84 6.62 6.63
C CYS A 324 -10.48 5.95 6.58
N HIS A 325 -9.57 6.50 5.77
CA HIS A 325 -8.21 5.98 5.64
C HIS A 325 -7.51 5.96 7.02
N PRO A 326 -6.74 4.91 7.37
CA PRO A 326 -6.15 4.72 8.70
C PRO A 326 -5.35 5.89 9.24
N TYR A 327 -4.76 6.72 8.37
CA TYR A 327 -3.92 7.85 8.76
C TYR A 327 -4.79 9.09 8.98
N THR A 328 -5.53 9.53 7.97
CA THR A 328 -6.35 10.75 8.03
C THR A 328 -7.60 10.60 8.90
N GLY A 329 -8.08 9.37 9.15
CA GLY A 329 -9.14 9.10 10.12
C GLY A 329 -8.80 9.57 11.54
N ASN A 330 -7.52 9.70 11.87
CA ASN A 330 -7.04 10.27 13.13
C ASN A 330 -7.34 11.76 13.26
N ALA A 331 -7.49 12.49 12.15
CA ALA A 331 -7.93 13.87 12.18
C ALA A 331 -9.39 13.94 12.61
N VAL A 332 -10.23 13.01 12.11
CA VAL A 332 -11.63 12.90 12.55
C VAL A 332 -11.70 12.57 14.04
N ILE A 333 -10.87 11.65 14.53
CA ILE A 333 -10.74 11.36 15.97
C ILE A 333 -10.41 12.65 16.74
N GLY A 334 -9.39 13.41 16.31
CA GLY A 334 -9.01 14.68 16.93
C GLY A 334 -10.17 15.70 16.98
N VAL A 335 -10.85 15.92 15.84
CA VAL A 335 -11.99 16.85 15.77
C VAL A 335 -13.14 16.39 16.65
N SER A 336 -13.45 15.08 16.65
CA SER A 336 -14.47 14.53 17.54
C SER A 336 -14.12 14.75 19.01
N LEU A 337 -12.86 14.54 19.43
CA LEU A 337 -12.43 14.83 20.80
C LEU A 337 -12.66 16.29 21.20
N ALA A 338 -12.38 17.24 20.30
CA ALA A 338 -12.60 18.66 20.57
C ALA A 338 -14.08 18.98 20.76
N LEU A 339 -14.96 18.41 19.93
CA LEU A 339 -16.40 18.63 20.02
C LEU A 339 -17.02 17.97 21.27
N GLU A 340 -16.57 16.75 21.60
CA GLU A 340 -16.99 16.05 22.83
C GLU A 340 -16.58 16.84 24.08
N GLU A 341 -15.35 17.36 24.11
CA GLU A 341 -14.88 18.17 25.24
C GLU A 341 -15.67 19.48 25.37
N GLN A 342 -15.95 20.16 24.26
CA GLN A 342 -16.78 21.36 24.26
C GLN A 342 -18.20 21.07 24.78
N ARG A 343 -18.80 19.95 24.37
CA ARG A 343 -20.10 19.50 24.88
C ARG A 343 -20.05 19.18 26.38
N ALA A 344 -19.02 18.45 26.83
CA ALA A 344 -18.84 18.14 28.25
C ALA A 344 -18.57 19.39 29.12
N ALA A 345 -17.94 20.42 28.54
CA ALA A 345 -17.76 21.73 29.17
C ALA A 345 -19.04 22.61 29.15
N GLY A 346 -20.17 22.10 28.67
CA GLY A 346 -21.47 22.80 28.68
C GLY A 346 -21.72 23.72 27.49
N LYS A 347 -20.88 23.69 26.44
CA LYS A 347 -21.18 24.42 25.19
C LYS A 347 -22.37 23.78 24.47
N PRO A 348 -23.20 24.55 23.74
CA PRO A 348 -24.42 24.07 23.10
C PRO A 348 -24.13 23.26 21.81
N ILE A 349 -23.35 22.20 21.92
CA ILE A 349 -23.06 21.26 20.83
C ILE A 349 -23.97 20.04 20.98
N SER A 350 -24.86 19.82 20.01
CA SER A 350 -25.74 18.65 19.99
C SER A 350 -24.97 17.36 19.65
N ALA A 351 -25.46 16.21 20.09
CA ALA A 351 -24.93 14.91 19.67
C ALA A 351 -24.96 14.76 18.14
N GLU A 352 -26.03 15.24 17.50
CA GLU A 352 -26.19 15.23 16.05
C GLU A 352 -25.16 16.09 15.32
N ALA A 353 -24.74 17.23 15.90
CA ALA A 353 -23.67 18.05 15.34
C ALA A 353 -22.33 17.29 15.31
N ILE A 354 -22.06 16.46 16.32
CA ILE A 354 -20.84 15.64 16.38
C ILE A 354 -20.88 14.54 15.32
N SER A 355 -22.00 13.81 15.21
CA SER A 355 -22.18 12.77 14.19
C SER A 355 -22.12 13.31 12.77
N SER A 356 -22.82 14.42 12.51
CA SER A 356 -22.83 15.05 11.18
C SER A 356 -21.46 15.60 10.80
N THR A 357 -20.71 16.18 11.74
CA THR A 357 -19.32 16.59 11.51
C THR A 357 -18.44 15.38 11.19
N LYS A 358 -18.55 14.29 11.96
CA LYS A 358 -17.81 13.04 11.70
C LYS A 358 -18.08 12.56 10.26
N ALA A 359 -19.36 12.46 9.88
CA ALA A 359 -19.78 12.03 8.55
C ALA A 359 -19.28 12.95 7.43
N ALA A 360 -19.38 14.27 7.62
CA ALA A 360 -18.93 15.26 6.64
C ALA A 360 -17.42 15.20 6.38
N LEU A 361 -16.63 14.84 7.40
CA LEU A 361 -15.18 14.74 7.28
C LEU A 361 -14.70 13.43 6.63
N MET A 362 -15.49 12.35 6.69
CA MET A 362 -15.09 11.04 6.13
C MET A 362 -14.71 11.13 4.65
N GLY A 363 -15.56 11.74 3.82
CA GLY A 363 -15.34 11.80 2.36
C GLY A 363 -14.03 12.50 1.97
N PRO A 364 -13.85 13.79 2.32
CA PRO A 364 -12.66 14.54 1.96
C PRO A 364 -11.36 13.92 2.51
N LEU A 365 -11.35 13.50 3.79
CA LEU A 365 -10.14 12.96 4.41
C LEU A 365 -9.79 11.55 3.92
N SER A 366 -10.78 10.72 3.57
CA SER A 366 -10.53 9.43 2.93
C SER A 366 -9.89 9.64 1.56
N SER A 367 -10.45 10.56 0.77
CA SER A 367 -9.92 10.88 -0.55
C SER A 367 -8.47 11.34 -0.49
N ILE A 368 -8.11 12.22 0.46
CA ILE A 368 -6.73 12.68 0.66
C ILE A 368 -5.84 11.52 1.11
N GLY A 369 -6.30 10.69 2.05
CA GLY A 369 -5.53 9.56 2.56
C GLY A 369 -5.20 8.55 1.47
N ASP A 370 -6.20 8.17 0.68
CA ASP A 370 -6.06 7.19 -0.40
C ASP A 370 -5.19 7.74 -1.55
N SER A 371 -5.37 9.00 -1.96
CA SER A 371 -4.62 9.57 -3.09
C SER A 371 -3.17 9.94 -2.74
N VAL A 372 -2.95 10.55 -1.57
CA VAL A 372 -1.63 11.08 -1.18
C VAL A 372 -0.80 10.00 -0.50
N PHE A 373 -1.29 9.43 0.61
CA PHE A 373 -0.47 8.53 1.41
C PHE A 373 -0.39 7.13 0.79
N LYS A 374 -1.52 6.59 0.32
CA LYS A 374 -1.52 5.24 -0.23
C LYS A 374 -1.13 5.19 -1.70
N ALA A 375 -1.70 6.06 -2.54
CA ALA A 375 -1.46 6.01 -3.98
C ALA A 375 -0.18 6.72 -4.43
N THR A 376 0.24 7.80 -3.75
CA THR A 376 1.45 8.54 -4.16
C THR A 376 2.66 8.15 -3.30
N PHE A 377 2.61 8.39 -2.00
CA PHE A 377 3.77 8.20 -1.11
C PHE A 377 4.24 6.74 -1.09
N MET A 378 3.34 5.80 -0.76
CA MET A 378 3.69 4.39 -0.67
C MET A 378 4.21 3.85 -2.02
N THR A 379 3.56 4.17 -3.13
CA THR A 379 3.93 3.60 -4.44
C THR A 379 5.31 4.04 -4.91
N ILE A 380 5.72 5.28 -4.63
CA ILE A 380 7.06 5.78 -4.97
C ILE A 380 8.13 5.02 -4.20
N PHE A 381 8.00 4.93 -2.88
CA PHE A 381 8.98 4.20 -2.07
C PHE A 381 8.94 2.70 -2.37
N ALA A 382 7.78 2.15 -2.73
CA ALA A 382 7.66 0.76 -3.16
C ALA A 382 8.36 0.54 -4.51
N ALA A 383 8.26 1.47 -5.46
CA ALA A 383 8.94 1.40 -6.76
C ALA A 383 10.46 1.46 -6.60
N ILE A 384 10.97 2.42 -5.83
CA ILE A 384 12.41 2.56 -5.54
C ILE A 384 12.93 1.34 -4.79
N GLY A 385 12.20 0.90 -3.75
CA GLY A 385 12.54 -0.28 -2.97
C GLY A 385 12.58 -1.54 -3.84
N ALA A 386 11.55 -1.74 -4.68
CA ALA A 386 11.46 -2.88 -5.58
C ALA A 386 12.56 -2.89 -6.64
N ALA A 387 12.91 -1.74 -7.22
CA ALA A 387 14.04 -1.64 -8.15
C ALA A 387 15.34 -2.14 -7.50
N LEU A 388 15.63 -1.69 -6.28
CA LEU A 388 16.82 -2.13 -5.55
C LEU A 388 16.75 -3.61 -5.16
N ALA A 389 15.57 -4.12 -4.80
CA ALA A 389 15.42 -5.54 -4.53
C ALA A 389 15.61 -6.41 -5.78
N LEU A 390 15.15 -5.95 -6.95
CA LEU A 390 15.40 -6.63 -8.22
C LEU A 390 16.88 -6.64 -8.61
N ASP A 391 17.66 -5.63 -8.20
CA ASP A 391 19.12 -5.62 -8.28
C ASP A 391 19.81 -6.50 -7.23
N GLY A 392 19.06 -7.21 -6.38
CA GLY A 392 19.59 -8.04 -5.30
C GLY A 392 20.10 -7.24 -4.09
N ASN A 393 19.73 -5.96 -3.97
CA ASN A 393 20.20 -5.07 -2.91
C ASN A 393 19.25 -5.06 -1.69
N MET A 394 19.77 -5.50 -0.55
CA MET A 394 19.06 -5.54 0.74
C MET A 394 18.68 -4.17 1.31
N ALA A 395 19.18 -3.06 0.76
CA ALA A 395 18.73 -1.72 1.14
C ALA A 395 17.29 -1.43 0.68
N GLY A 396 16.81 -2.09 -0.39
CA GLY A 396 15.49 -1.86 -0.98
C GLY A 396 14.33 -1.96 0.03
N PRO A 397 14.21 -3.08 0.80
CA PRO A 397 13.21 -3.23 1.85
C PRO A 397 13.22 -2.13 2.91
N PHE A 398 14.41 -1.66 3.31
CA PHE A 398 14.55 -0.62 4.33
C PHE A 398 14.16 0.77 3.81
N LEU A 399 14.53 1.08 2.57
CA LEU A 399 14.14 2.31 1.89
C LEU A 399 12.62 2.38 1.66
N PHE A 400 11.95 1.24 1.53
CA PHE A 400 10.49 1.19 1.55
C PHE A 400 9.92 1.40 2.95
N ILE A 401 10.35 0.61 3.94
CA ILE A 401 9.64 0.51 5.22
C ILE A 401 9.86 1.72 6.13
N ILE A 402 11.07 2.28 6.18
CA ILE A 402 11.42 3.35 7.14
C ILE A 402 10.57 4.60 6.90
N PRO A 403 10.47 5.15 5.68
CA PRO A 403 9.65 6.33 5.42
C PRO A 403 8.16 6.07 5.64
N ASN A 404 7.66 4.88 5.29
CA ASN A 404 6.25 4.53 5.46
C ASN A 404 5.85 4.36 6.93
N VAL A 405 6.71 3.76 7.76
CA VAL A 405 6.51 3.64 9.20
C VAL A 405 6.58 5.01 9.87
N LEU A 406 7.56 5.84 9.50
CA LEU A 406 7.67 7.20 10.02
C LEU A 406 6.41 8.01 9.68
N LEU A 407 5.98 7.97 8.42
CA LEU A 407 4.76 8.64 7.96
C LEU A 407 3.54 8.16 8.76
N ASN A 408 3.38 6.85 8.95
CA ASN A 408 2.27 6.27 9.71
C ASN A 408 2.24 6.81 11.16
N VAL A 409 3.35 6.71 11.89
CA VAL A 409 3.43 7.13 13.29
C VAL A 409 3.26 8.64 13.43
N CYS A 410 3.97 9.44 12.63
CA CYS A 410 3.91 10.90 12.67
C CYS A 410 2.53 11.41 12.26
N SER A 411 1.97 10.96 11.13
CA SER A 411 0.67 11.44 10.65
C SER A 411 -0.45 11.15 11.65
N ARG A 412 -0.49 9.95 12.23
CA ARG A 412 -1.49 9.59 13.26
C ARG A 412 -1.45 10.54 14.45
N TRP A 413 -0.27 10.84 14.99
CA TRP A 413 -0.13 11.73 16.14
C TRP A 413 -0.47 13.18 15.78
N LEU A 414 0.08 13.69 14.67
CA LEU A 414 -0.14 15.07 14.24
C LEU A 414 -1.61 15.31 13.90
N PHE A 415 -2.29 14.36 13.25
CA PHE A 415 -3.70 14.48 12.95
C PHE A 415 -4.58 14.43 14.20
N ILE A 416 -4.30 13.59 15.20
CA ILE A 416 -5.02 13.65 16.49
C ILE A 416 -4.78 15.01 17.15
N LYS A 417 -3.52 15.43 17.27
CA LYS A 417 -3.15 16.65 17.97
C LYS A 417 -3.78 17.90 17.33
N TYR A 418 -3.54 18.11 16.04
CA TYR A 418 -4.06 19.28 15.34
C TYR A 418 -5.55 19.19 15.05
N GLY A 419 -6.12 17.99 14.90
CA GLY A 419 -7.57 17.83 14.84
C GLY A 419 -8.24 18.24 16.15
N TYR A 420 -7.60 17.94 17.28
CA TYR A 420 -8.07 18.35 18.60
C TYR A 420 -7.86 19.85 18.87
N GLU A 421 -6.72 20.42 18.47
CA GLU A 421 -6.39 21.84 18.68
C GLU A 421 -7.14 22.79 17.74
N LEU A 422 -7.31 22.43 16.46
CA LEU A 422 -7.88 23.30 15.42
C LEU A 422 -9.34 22.96 15.06
N GLY A 423 -9.86 21.82 15.52
CA GLY A 423 -11.20 21.35 15.16
C GLY A 423 -11.37 21.23 13.64
N THR A 424 -12.55 21.62 13.14
CA THR A 424 -12.88 21.56 11.70
C THR A 424 -12.01 22.46 10.82
N ASN A 425 -11.36 23.48 11.39
CA ASN A 425 -10.47 24.37 10.66
C ASN A 425 -9.22 23.67 10.12
N LEU A 426 -8.83 22.52 10.70
CA LEU A 426 -7.76 21.68 10.16
C LEU A 426 -8.05 21.30 8.69
N VAL A 427 -9.30 20.94 8.38
CA VAL A 427 -9.68 20.49 7.04
C VAL A 427 -9.73 21.64 6.05
N VAL A 428 -10.09 22.84 6.52
CA VAL A 428 -10.01 24.07 5.72
C VAL A 428 -8.54 24.36 5.39
N LYS A 429 -7.65 24.39 6.39
CA LYS A 429 -6.20 24.61 6.20
C LYS A 429 -5.56 23.56 5.29
N MET A 430 -5.96 22.29 5.39
CA MET A 430 -5.45 21.24 4.50
C MET A 430 -5.89 21.42 3.05
N LYS A 431 -7.06 21.99 2.79
CA LYS A 431 -7.58 22.23 1.43
C LYS A 431 -7.08 23.55 0.84
N SER A 432 -6.88 24.57 1.67
CA SER A 432 -6.39 25.88 1.23
C SER A 432 -4.88 25.95 1.11
N SER A 433 -4.15 24.92 1.58
CA SER A 433 -2.71 24.87 1.52
C SER A 433 -2.21 24.11 0.29
N ASP A 434 -1.39 24.78 -0.53
CA ASP A 434 -0.68 24.16 -1.65
C ASP A 434 0.39 23.15 -1.20
N ILE A 435 0.63 22.95 0.10
CA ILE A 435 1.70 22.07 0.60
C ILE A 435 1.48 20.63 0.13
N ILE A 436 0.22 20.14 0.15
CA ILE A 436 -0.10 18.79 -0.29
C ILE A 436 0.17 18.66 -1.79
N ASP A 437 -0.25 19.65 -2.59
CA ASP A 437 -0.07 19.64 -4.03
C ASP A 437 1.41 19.72 -4.43
N LYS A 438 2.19 20.60 -3.77
CA LYS A 438 3.66 20.70 -3.96
C LYS A 438 4.36 19.40 -3.59
N PHE A 439 3.95 18.76 -2.50
CA PHE A 439 4.49 17.47 -2.09
C PHE A 439 4.19 16.39 -3.15
N VAL A 440 2.93 16.28 -3.59
CA VAL A 440 2.52 15.31 -4.61
C VAL A 440 3.22 15.56 -5.94
N GLU A 441 3.38 16.83 -6.36
CA GLU A 441 4.11 17.21 -7.56
C GLU A 441 5.59 16.79 -7.50
N GLY A 442 6.30 17.14 -6.42
CA GLY A 442 7.70 16.74 -6.24
C GLY A 442 7.86 15.21 -6.20
N ALA A 443 6.99 14.53 -5.47
CA ALA A 443 6.99 13.07 -5.37
C ALA A 443 6.73 12.42 -6.75
N THR A 444 5.78 12.97 -7.52
CA THR A 444 5.46 12.52 -8.88
C THR A 444 6.65 12.66 -9.83
N ILE A 445 7.41 13.75 -9.73
CA ILE A 445 8.61 13.98 -10.56
C ILE A 445 9.68 12.91 -10.29
N VAL A 446 9.96 12.64 -9.01
CA VAL A 446 10.87 11.55 -8.61
C VAL A 446 10.38 10.21 -9.14
N GLY A 447 9.09 9.91 -8.93
CA GLY A 447 8.47 8.69 -9.42
C GLY A 447 8.60 8.51 -10.93
N MET A 448 8.36 9.56 -11.73
CA MET A 448 8.46 9.51 -13.19
C MET A 448 9.87 9.19 -13.67
N MET A 449 10.89 9.88 -13.13
CA MET A 449 12.28 9.61 -13.47
C MET A 449 12.68 8.18 -13.11
N VAL A 450 12.27 7.71 -11.93
CA VAL A 450 12.51 6.35 -11.46
C VAL A 450 11.86 5.32 -12.39
N VAL A 451 10.59 5.51 -12.76
CA VAL A 451 9.90 4.62 -13.69
C VAL A 451 10.61 4.57 -15.05
N GLY A 452 11.03 5.72 -15.59
CA GLY A 452 11.80 5.79 -16.83
C GLY A 452 13.08 4.95 -16.76
N ALA A 453 13.83 5.04 -15.66
CA ALA A 453 15.02 4.23 -15.44
C ALA A 453 14.72 2.73 -15.30
N MET A 454 13.64 2.39 -14.59
CA MET A 454 13.29 1.00 -14.31
C MET A 454 12.95 0.20 -15.57
N ILE A 455 12.40 0.85 -16.61
CA ILE A 455 12.09 0.18 -17.87
C ILE A 455 13.35 -0.41 -18.51
N VAL A 456 14.48 0.27 -18.37
CA VAL A 456 15.75 -0.10 -19.01
C VAL A 456 16.35 -1.33 -18.35
N GLY A 457 16.33 -1.37 -17.00
CA GLY A 457 16.98 -2.43 -16.22
C GLY A 457 16.11 -3.65 -15.93
N PHE A 458 14.78 -3.48 -15.80
CA PHE A 458 13.92 -4.50 -15.19
C PHE A 458 12.81 -5.06 -16.08
N VAL A 459 12.65 -4.55 -17.29
CA VAL A 459 11.74 -5.14 -18.29
C VAL A 459 12.58 -5.90 -19.30
N ASN A 460 12.62 -7.23 -19.16
CA ASN A 460 13.41 -8.10 -20.02
C ASN A 460 12.56 -8.64 -21.17
N LEU A 461 12.59 -7.91 -22.29
CA LEU A 461 11.96 -8.30 -23.55
C LEU A 461 13.00 -8.25 -24.67
N LYS A 462 13.53 -9.40 -25.07
CA LYS A 462 14.56 -9.54 -26.11
C LYS A 462 14.08 -10.50 -27.19
N ILE A 463 14.16 -10.10 -28.45
CA ILE A 463 13.78 -10.93 -29.60
C ILE A 463 14.96 -11.83 -29.98
N GLY A 464 14.72 -13.13 -30.12
CA GLY A 464 15.73 -14.14 -30.45
C GLY A 464 15.93 -14.38 -31.96
N CYS A 465 15.29 -13.60 -32.84
CA CYS A 465 15.36 -13.80 -34.29
C CYS A 465 16.74 -13.44 -34.87
N VAL A 466 17.40 -14.45 -35.46
CA VAL A 466 18.67 -14.32 -36.18
C VAL A 466 18.48 -14.76 -37.63
N TRP A 467 18.94 -13.96 -38.57
CA TRP A 467 18.98 -14.32 -39.99
C TRP A 467 20.42 -14.53 -40.44
N VAL A 468 20.70 -15.67 -41.07
CA VAL A 468 22.02 -15.96 -41.64
C VAL A 468 21.94 -15.73 -43.15
N ILE A 469 22.67 -14.73 -43.66
CA ILE A 469 22.77 -14.45 -45.10
C ILE A 469 24.24 -14.56 -45.51
N GLY A 470 24.60 -15.65 -46.19
CA GLY A 470 26.00 -15.96 -46.49
C GLY A 470 26.78 -16.29 -45.20
N GLU A 471 27.93 -15.65 -44.99
CA GLU A 471 28.74 -15.77 -43.76
C GLU A 471 28.37 -14.74 -42.67
N LYS A 472 27.36 -13.88 -42.90
CA LYS A 472 26.97 -12.84 -41.94
C LYS A 472 25.71 -13.23 -41.18
N GLU A 473 25.81 -13.21 -39.86
CA GLU A 473 24.68 -13.27 -38.95
C GLU A 473 24.10 -11.87 -38.73
N ILE A 474 22.80 -11.72 -38.99
CA ILE A 474 22.05 -10.48 -38.74
C ILE A 474 21.08 -10.77 -37.58
N VAL A 475 21.40 -10.21 -36.41
CA VAL A 475 20.57 -10.31 -35.21
C VAL A 475 19.56 -9.17 -35.21
N LEU A 476 18.26 -9.48 -35.28
CA LEU A 476 17.21 -8.45 -35.32
C LEU A 476 17.24 -7.53 -34.09
N GLN A 477 17.56 -8.10 -32.92
CA GLN A 477 17.70 -7.34 -31.68
C GLN A 477 18.76 -6.23 -31.78
N ASP A 478 19.87 -6.47 -32.47
CA ASP A 478 20.96 -5.49 -32.60
C ASP A 478 20.56 -4.34 -33.52
N ILE A 479 19.80 -4.63 -34.58
CA ILE A 479 19.24 -3.60 -35.45
C ILE A 479 18.31 -2.69 -34.63
N ILE A 480 17.42 -3.26 -33.83
CA ILE A 480 16.51 -2.47 -32.97
C ILE A 480 17.30 -1.65 -31.95
N ASN A 481 18.31 -2.25 -31.30
CA ASN A 481 19.15 -1.58 -30.33
C ASN A 481 19.98 -0.43 -30.95
N SER A 482 20.33 -0.53 -32.23
CA SER A 482 21.03 0.54 -32.96
C SER A 482 20.18 1.81 -33.14
N LEU A 483 18.84 1.67 -33.19
CA LEU A 483 17.93 2.81 -33.20
C LEU A 483 17.83 3.42 -31.81
N MET A 484 17.52 2.60 -30.81
CA MET A 484 17.47 3.00 -29.40
C MET A 484 17.49 1.74 -28.52
N PRO A 485 18.46 1.61 -27.60
CA PRO A 485 18.46 0.54 -26.61
C PRO A 485 17.16 0.53 -25.80
N SER A 486 16.67 -0.66 -25.45
CA SER A 486 15.43 -0.85 -24.67
C SER A 486 14.16 -0.21 -25.27
N LEU A 487 14.13 -0.01 -26.60
CA LEU A 487 12.93 0.44 -27.33
C LEU A 487 11.74 -0.52 -27.14
N LEU A 488 11.96 -1.84 -27.21
CA LEU A 488 10.90 -2.83 -27.05
C LEU A 488 10.28 -2.80 -25.62
N PRO A 489 11.08 -2.85 -24.54
CA PRO A 489 10.60 -2.57 -23.18
C PRO A 489 9.75 -1.30 -23.06
N LEU A 490 10.22 -0.19 -23.62
CA LEU A 490 9.52 1.09 -23.57
C LEU A 490 8.15 1.01 -24.26
N LEU A 491 8.12 0.51 -25.49
CA LEU A 491 6.88 0.36 -26.26
C LEU A 491 5.89 -0.55 -25.55
N LEU A 492 6.37 -1.63 -24.93
CA LEU A 492 5.52 -2.52 -24.17
C LEU A 492 4.88 -1.80 -22.98
N VAL A 493 5.66 -1.08 -22.17
CA VAL A 493 5.13 -0.33 -21.01
C VAL A 493 4.13 0.73 -21.44
N LEU A 494 4.40 1.46 -22.53
CA LEU A 494 3.47 2.45 -23.07
C LEU A 494 2.19 1.80 -23.62
N SER A 495 2.29 0.61 -24.23
CA SER A 495 1.12 -0.15 -24.67
C SER A 495 0.25 -0.60 -23.50
N TYR A 496 0.87 -1.07 -22.41
CA TYR A 496 0.17 -1.45 -21.18
C TYR A 496 -0.48 -0.23 -20.53
N TYR A 497 0.23 0.90 -20.46
CA TYR A 497 -0.33 2.16 -19.99
C TYR A 497 -1.59 2.54 -20.78
N TRP A 498 -1.55 2.41 -22.11
CA TRP A 498 -2.70 2.67 -22.97
C TRP A 498 -3.89 1.71 -22.74
N ILE A 499 -3.63 0.43 -22.50
CA ILE A 499 -4.67 -0.54 -22.13
C ILE A 499 -5.30 -0.16 -20.78
N LEU A 500 -4.46 0.20 -19.80
CA LEU A 500 -4.87 0.55 -18.44
C LEU A 500 -5.74 1.81 -18.35
N ILE A 501 -5.52 2.80 -19.22
CA ILE A 501 -6.36 3.99 -19.29
C ILE A 501 -7.70 3.71 -20.00
N LYS A 502 -7.74 2.77 -20.96
CA LYS A 502 -8.94 2.49 -21.77
C LYS A 502 -9.86 1.41 -21.19
N ARG A 503 -9.33 0.50 -20.36
CA ARG A 503 -10.07 -0.69 -19.88
C ARG A 503 -10.17 -0.71 -18.36
N LYS A 504 -11.40 -0.87 -17.83
CA LYS A 504 -11.65 -1.01 -16.39
C LYS A 504 -10.89 -2.18 -15.76
N LYS A 505 -10.78 -3.31 -16.47
CA LYS A 505 -10.01 -4.50 -16.07
C LYS A 505 -8.62 -4.55 -16.73
N GLY A 506 -8.07 -3.41 -17.13
CA GLY A 506 -6.82 -3.34 -17.89
C GLY A 506 -5.66 -4.07 -17.22
N MET A 507 -5.56 -4.05 -15.89
CA MET A 507 -4.48 -4.72 -15.17
C MET A 507 -4.46 -6.23 -15.42
N TYR A 508 -5.61 -6.90 -15.27
CA TYR A 508 -5.71 -8.33 -15.53
C TYR A 508 -5.40 -8.66 -17.00
N ILE A 509 -5.81 -7.78 -17.92
CA ILE A 509 -5.49 -7.92 -19.35
C ILE A 509 -3.98 -7.85 -19.57
N CYS A 510 -3.28 -6.88 -18.98
CA CYS A 510 -1.83 -6.75 -19.15
C CYS A 510 -1.08 -7.94 -18.53
N ILE A 511 -1.51 -8.44 -17.37
CA ILE A 511 -0.88 -9.63 -16.76
C ILE A 511 -1.06 -10.86 -17.66
N ILE A 512 -2.28 -11.12 -18.13
CA ILE A 512 -2.56 -12.24 -19.04
C ILE A 512 -1.77 -12.06 -20.35
N ALA A 513 -1.71 -10.84 -20.88
CA ALA A 513 -0.93 -10.53 -22.07
C ALA A 513 0.56 -10.84 -21.88
N SER A 514 1.16 -10.55 -20.70
CA SER A 514 2.55 -10.90 -20.41
C SER A 514 2.79 -12.42 -20.46
N PHE A 515 1.89 -13.22 -19.86
CA PHE A 515 1.99 -14.68 -19.92
C PHE A 515 1.80 -15.23 -21.34
N VAL A 516 0.78 -14.73 -22.05
CA VAL A 516 0.51 -15.14 -23.43
C VAL A 516 1.67 -14.77 -24.34
N LEU A 517 2.22 -13.56 -24.21
CA LEU A 517 3.35 -13.11 -25.01
C LEU A 517 4.59 -13.96 -24.75
N GLY A 518 4.94 -14.22 -23.48
CA GLY A 518 6.08 -15.08 -23.13
C GLY A 518 5.95 -16.50 -23.66
N ILE A 519 4.80 -17.16 -23.39
CA ILE A 519 4.59 -18.57 -23.77
C ILE A 519 4.41 -18.71 -25.28
N ALA A 520 3.50 -17.96 -25.90
CA ALA A 520 3.27 -18.05 -27.34
C ALA A 520 4.47 -17.56 -28.14
N GLY A 521 5.15 -16.50 -27.68
CA GLY A 521 6.38 -15.99 -28.30
C GLY A 521 7.48 -17.05 -28.31
N LYS A 522 7.61 -17.85 -27.24
CA LYS A 522 8.55 -18.97 -27.22
C LYS A 522 8.16 -20.07 -28.21
N VAL A 523 6.87 -20.42 -28.27
CA VAL A 523 6.34 -21.44 -29.21
C VAL A 523 6.65 -21.09 -30.66
N VAL A 524 6.52 -19.82 -31.05
CA VAL A 524 6.76 -19.37 -32.42
C VAL A 524 8.22 -18.98 -32.71
N GLY A 525 9.13 -19.13 -31.74
CA GLY A 525 10.55 -18.80 -31.89
C GLY A 525 10.85 -17.29 -31.95
N LEU A 526 9.96 -16.45 -31.43
CA LEU A 526 10.20 -15.01 -31.31
C LEU A 526 11.23 -14.67 -30.22
N PHE A 527 11.35 -15.53 -29.20
CA PHE A 527 12.17 -15.33 -27.99
C PHE A 527 13.15 -16.47 -27.73
#